data_AF-V5IJU9-F1
#
_entry.id   AF-V5IJU9-F1
#
_cell.length_a   1.000
_cell.length_b   1.000
_cell.length_c   1.000
_cell.angle_alpha   90.00
_cell.angle_beta   90.00
_cell.angle_gamma   90.00
#
_symmetry.space_group_name_H-M   'P 1'
#
loop_
_entity.id
_entity.type
_entity.pdbx_description
1 polymer ?
#
loop_
_entity_poly.entity_id
_entity_poly.type
_entity_poly.pdbx_seq_one_letter_code
_entity_poly.pdbx_strand_id
1 'polypeptide(L)'
;KQEMPPEGGYSPFNVKRIPARTLLSGYKIFAGYGLISAFSMYMYALGYSRMKRLDLEQYDGDIALEPLLRAEKDRLYLKQLKKNFEEEKEVMKNVPGWKVGTYYGEPLYKTMSPNYQRGSPPWREY
;
A
#
# COMPACT_ATOMS: atom_id res chain seq x y z
N LYS A 1 98.79 15.68 -3.03
CA LYS A 1 98.36 15.13 -4.33
C LYS A 1 96.91 14.69 -4.16
N GLN A 2 95.97 15.28 -4.90
CA GLN A 2 94.54 15.02 -4.79
C GLN A 2 94.20 13.73 -5.56
N GLU A 3 93.47 12.79 -4.94
CA GLU A 3 92.96 11.58 -5.60
C GLU A 3 91.74 11.95 -6.46
N MET A 4 91.73 11.47 -7.71
CA MET A 4 90.57 11.60 -8.60
C MET A 4 89.59 10.46 -8.36
N PRO A 5 88.27 10.66 -8.58
CA PRO A 5 87.30 9.59 -8.44
C PRO A 5 87.61 8.44 -9.41
N PRO A 6 87.36 7.18 -8.99
CA PRO A 6 87.59 6.03 -9.84
C PRO A 6 86.72 6.13 -11.10
N GLU A 7 87.33 5.83 -12.24
CA GLU A 7 86.64 5.82 -13.52
C GLU A 7 85.63 4.65 -13.52
N GLY A 8 84.34 4.96 -13.52
CA GLY A 8 83.29 3.93 -13.49
C GLY A 8 81.88 4.39 -13.13
N GLY A 9 81.71 5.51 -12.43
CA GLY A 9 80.39 6.06 -12.09
C GLY A 9 79.47 5.10 -11.31
N TYR A 10 78.25 5.55 -11.00
CA TYR A 10 77.22 4.69 -10.40
C TYR A 10 76.31 4.11 -11.49
N SER A 11 75.69 2.96 -11.22
CA SER A 11 74.67 2.41 -12.10
C SER A 11 73.47 3.37 -12.20
N PRO A 12 72.83 3.47 -13.38
CA PRO A 12 71.67 4.32 -13.54
C PRO A 12 70.52 3.79 -12.66
N PHE A 13 69.99 4.64 -11.78
CA PHE A 13 68.83 4.33 -10.96
C PHE A 13 67.55 4.80 -11.66
N ASN A 14 66.48 4.01 -11.52
CA ASN A 14 65.22 4.36 -12.16
C ASN A 14 64.48 5.43 -11.34
N VAL A 15 64.48 6.67 -11.84
CA VAL A 15 63.74 7.80 -11.25
C VAL A 15 62.23 7.72 -11.55
N LYS A 16 61.83 6.97 -12.59
CA LYS A 16 60.44 6.94 -13.07
C LYS A 16 59.57 6.08 -12.15
N ARG A 17 58.36 6.58 -11.87
CA ARG A 17 57.34 5.83 -11.13
C ARG A 17 56.92 4.58 -11.91
N ILE A 18 57.00 3.43 -11.26
CA ILE A 18 56.43 2.17 -11.76
C ILE A 18 54.98 2.10 -11.24
N PRO A 19 53.96 2.11 -12.11
CA PRO A 19 52.58 2.02 -11.66
C PRO A 19 52.29 0.64 -11.07
N ALA A 20 51.45 0.60 -10.04
CA ALA A 20 50.99 -0.65 -9.43
C ALA A 20 50.13 -1.45 -10.42
N ARG A 21 50.20 -2.78 -10.36
CA ARG A 21 49.37 -3.66 -11.19
C ARG A 21 47.89 -3.52 -10.79
N THR A 22 47.04 -3.11 -11.72
CA THR A 22 45.59 -3.07 -11.51
C THR A 22 44.98 -4.44 -11.79
N LEU A 23 44.40 -5.08 -10.78
CA LEU A 23 43.78 -6.41 -10.92
C LEU A 23 42.42 -6.36 -11.63
N LEU A 24 41.70 -5.25 -11.46
CA LEU A 24 40.37 -5.03 -12.02
C LEU A 24 40.46 -3.97 -13.12
N SER A 25 40.16 -4.40 -14.35
CA SER A 25 39.92 -3.50 -15.48
C SER A 25 38.49 -2.97 -15.40
N GLY A 26 38.24 -1.75 -15.90
CA GLY A 26 36.91 -1.14 -15.89
C GLY A 26 35.83 -2.04 -16.49
N TYR A 27 36.13 -2.74 -17.59
CA TYR A 27 35.22 -3.72 -18.21
C TYR A 27 34.82 -4.85 -17.27
N LYS A 28 35.73 -5.34 -16.43
CA LYS A 28 35.45 -6.42 -15.46
C LYS A 28 34.50 -5.93 -14.37
N ILE A 29 34.61 -4.67 -13.97
CA ILE A 29 33.72 -4.05 -12.98
C ILE A 29 32.31 -3.92 -13.57
N PHE A 30 32.18 -3.42 -14.79
CA PHE A 30 30.88 -3.33 -15.46
C PHE A 30 30.24 -4.70 -15.69
N ALA A 31 31.02 -5.71 -16.10
CA ALA A 31 30.53 -7.07 -16.26
C ALA A 31 30.07 -7.67 -14.92
N GLY A 32 30.86 -7.51 -13.85
CA GLY A 32 30.49 -7.96 -12.51
C GLY A 32 29.22 -7.29 -12.00
N TYR A 33 29.08 -5.98 -12.20
CA TYR A 33 27.86 -5.24 -11.86
C TYR A 33 26.63 -5.73 -12.65
N GLY A 34 26.79 -5.96 -13.95
CA GLY A 34 25.71 -6.49 -14.79
C GLY A 34 25.23 -7.87 -14.32
N LEU A 35 26.16 -8.76 -13.97
CA LEU A 35 25.84 -10.10 -13.47
C LEU A 35 25.12 -10.06 -12.12
N ILE A 36 25.61 -9.25 -11.17
CA ILE A 36 24.98 -9.10 -9.86
C ILE A 36 23.57 -8.51 -10.01
N SER A 37 23.42 -7.50 -10.85
CA SER A 37 22.13 -6.86 -11.11
C SER A 37 21.12 -7.83 -11.73
N ALA A 38 21.54 -8.61 -12.75
CA ALA A 38 20.69 -9.61 -13.39
C ALA A 38 20.29 -10.72 -12.40
N PHE A 39 21.23 -11.21 -11.59
CA PHE A 39 20.95 -12.22 -10.56
C PHE A 39 19.99 -11.69 -9.49
N SER A 40 20.19 -10.46 -9.02
CA SER A 40 19.28 -9.80 -8.08
C SER A 40 17.86 -9.69 -8.64
N MET A 41 17.73 -9.26 -9.89
CA MET A 41 16.43 -9.15 -10.56
C MET A 41 15.73 -10.51 -10.70
N TYR A 42 16.48 -11.56 -11.00
CA TYR A 42 15.96 -12.93 -11.05
C TYR A 42 15.44 -13.39 -9.68
N MET A 43 16.23 -13.21 -8.61
CA MET A 43 15.81 -13.56 -7.25
C MET A 43 14.60 -12.75 -6.80
N TYR A 44 14.54 -11.46 -7.16
CA TYR A 44 13.40 -10.59 -6.90
C TYR A 44 12.13 -11.10 -7.60
N ALA A 45 12.23 -11.48 -8.88
CA ALA A 45 11.08 -12.00 -9.64
C ALA A 45 10.47 -13.28 -9.01
N LEU A 46 11.33 -14.17 -8.49
CA LEU A 46 10.90 -15.35 -7.73
C LEU A 46 10.16 -14.95 -6.44
N GLY A 47 10.69 -13.99 -5.69
CA GLY A 47 10.06 -13.47 -4.47
C GLY A 47 8.73 -12.75 -4.72
N TYR A 48 8.66 -11.96 -5.79
CA TYR A 48 7.47 -11.19 -6.15
C TYR A 48 6.25 -12.09 -6.38
N SER A 49 6.44 -13.20 -7.09
CA SER A 49 5.37 -14.18 -7.33
C SER A 49 4.84 -14.80 -6.05
N ARG A 50 5.71 -15.02 -5.05
CA ARG A 50 5.32 -15.52 -3.73
C ARG A 50 4.51 -14.48 -2.95
N MET A 51 4.98 -13.23 -2.93
CA MET A 51 4.25 -12.13 -2.26
C MET A 51 2.86 -11.94 -2.86
N LYS A 52 2.73 -12.02 -4.18
CA LYS A 52 1.41 -11.93 -4.84
C LYS A 52 0.44 -13.05 -4.46
N ARG A 53 0.95 -14.25 -4.21
CA ARG A 53 0.11 -15.35 -3.69
C ARG A 53 -0.34 -15.09 -2.26
N LEU A 54 0.53 -14.55 -1.41
CA LEU A 54 0.17 -14.18 -0.04
C LEU A 54 -0.87 -13.05 0.00
N ASP A 55 -0.70 -12.03 -0.84
CA ASP A 55 -1.69 -10.95 -0.98
C ASP A 55 -3.06 -11.53 -1.41
N LEU A 56 -3.05 -12.44 -2.39
CA LEU A 56 -4.27 -13.10 -2.88
C LEU A 56 -4.94 -13.94 -1.78
N GLU A 57 -4.16 -14.72 -1.03
CA GLU A 57 -4.66 -15.51 0.10
C GLU A 57 -5.30 -14.63 1.18
N GLN A 58 -4.71 -13.45 1.45
CA GLN A 58 -5.28 -12.48 2.38
C GLN A 58 -6.61 -11.93 1.86
N TYR A 59 -6.67 -11.51 0.60
CA TYR A 59 -7.91 -11.01 -0.01
C TYR A 59 -9.01 -12.08 -0.05
N ASP A 60 -8.66 -13.33 -0.36
CA ASP A 60 -9.62 -14.44 -0.35
C ASP A 60 -10.18 -14.66 1.07
N GLY A 61 -9.33 -14.52 2.10
CA GLY A 61 -9.76 -14.52 3.50
C GLY A 61 -10.74 -13.40 3.83
N ASP A 62 -10.47 -12.18 3.38
CA ASP A 62 -11.35 -11.03 3.58
C ASP A 62 -12.69 -11.22 2.85
N ILE A 63 -12.68 -11.69 1.61
CA ILE A 63 -13.90 -11.98 0.82
C ILE A 63 -14.75 -13.07 1.50
N ALA A 64 -14.11 -14.10 2.06
CA ALA A 64 -14.80 -15.15 2.79
C ALA A 64 -15.50 -14.63 4.07
N LEU A 65 -14.91 -13.63 4.74
CA LEU A 65 -15.46 -13.02 5.95
C LEU A 65 -16.46 -11.89 5.68
N GLU A 66 -16.36 -11.22 4.52
CA GLU A 66 -17.22 -10.12 4.11
C GLU A 66 -18.73 -10.36 4.35
N PRO A 67 -19.34 -11.50 3.97
CA PRO A 67 -20.78 -11.71 4.20
C PRO A 67 -21.16 -11.71 5.69
N LEU A 68 -20.30 -12.22 6.57
CA LEU A 68 -20.55 -12.23 8.01
C LEU A 68 -20.48 -10.81 8.58
N LEU A 69 -19.42 -10.08 8.26
CA LEU A 69 -19.25 -8.68 8.68
C LEU A 69 -20.35 -7.78 8.13
N ARG A 70 -20.77 -8.01 6.89
CA ARG A 70 -21.87 -7.27 6.25
C ARG A 70 -23.18 -7.53 6.98
N ALA A 71 -23.48 -8.79 7.32
CA ALA A 71 -24.66 -9.17 8.06
C ALA A 71 -24.69 -8.57 9.49
N GLU A 72 -23.56 -8.56 10.19
CA GLU A 72 -23.45 -7.91 11.50
C GLU A 72 -23.72 -6.41 11.42
N LYS A 73 -23.10 -5.74 10.44
CA LYS A 73 -23.32 -4.31 10.17
C LYS A 73 -24.77 -4.02 9.82
N ASP A 74 -25.40 -4.82 8.97
CA ASP A 74 -26.81 -4.66 8.60
C ASP A 74 -27.74 -4.85 9.81
N ARG A 75 -27.44 -5.81 10.69
CA ARG A 75 -28.20 -6.01 11.94
C ARG A 75 -28.08 -4.80 12.87
N LEU A 76 -26.87 -4.27 13.08
CA LEU A 76 -26.64 -3.08 13.89
C LEU A 76 -27.37 -1.87 13.31
N TYR A 77 -27.31 -1.73 11.99
CA TYR A 77 -27.95 -0.66 11.27
C TYR A 77 -29.48 -0.68 11.43
N LEU A 78 -30.13 -1.84 11.25
CA LEU A 78 -31.58 -1.97 11.45
C LEU A 78 -32.00 -1.70 12.90
N LYS A 79 -31.18 -2.09 13.87
CA LYS A 79 -31.44 -1.79 15.30
C LYS A 79 -31.41 -0.28 15.56
N GLN A 80 -30.43 0.43 14.99
CA GLN A 80 -30.31 1.88 15.16
C GLN A 80 -31.47 2.62 14.48
N LEU A 81 -31.85 2.23 13.26
CA LEU A 81 -33.03 2.79 12.60
C LEU A 81 -34.29 2.62 13.45
N LYS A 82 -34.49 1.43 14.01
CA LYS A 82 -35.65 1.16 14.86
C LYS A 82 -35.69 2.08 16.07
N LYS A 83 -34.54 2.28 16.73
CA LYS A 83 -34.40 3.20 17.85
C LYS A 83 -34.75 4.63 17.44
N ASN A 84 -34.17 5.12 16.34
CA ASN A 84 -34.44 6.48 15.85
C ASN A 84 -35.92 6.68 15.48
N PHE A 85 -36.56 5.66 14.90
CA PHE A 85 -37.99 5.69 14.57
C PHE A 85 -38.88 5.74 15.84
N GLU A 86 -38.51 5.00 16.88
CA GLU A 86 -39.19 5.02 18.18
C GLU A 86 -39.03 6.40 18.87
N GLU A 87 -37.82 6.97 18.84
CA GLU A 87 -37.52 8.31 19.35
C GLU A 87 -38.26 9.41 18.56
N GLU A 88 -38.26 9.34 17.22
CA GLU A 88 -39.00 10.28 16.37
C GLU A 88 -40.49 10.25 16.70
N LYS A 89 -41.06 9.06 16.86
CA LYS A 89 -42.47 8.89 17.23
C LYS A 89 -42.79 9.53 18.58
N GLU A 90 -41.89 9.42 19.56
CA GLU A 90 -42.08 10.02 20.88
C GLU A 90 -41.96 11.54 20.86
N VAL A 91 -40.93 12.06 20.19
CA VAL A 91 -40.63 13.50 20.14
C VAL A 91 -41.65 14.26 19.29
N MET A 92 -42.08 13.69 18.15
CA MET A 92 -42.94 14.37 17.18
C MET A 92 -44.45 14.17 17.41
N LYS A 93 -44.85 13.46 18.47
CA LYS A 93 -46.26 13.15 18.78
C LYS A 93 -47.19 14.36 18.86
N ASN A 94 -46.66 15.52 19.25
CA ASN A 94 -47.42 16.74 19.47
C ASN A 94 -47.43 17.67 18.25
N VAL A 95 -46.74 17.32 17.16
CA VAL A 95 -46.64 18.16 15.97
C VAL A 95 -47.80 17.82 15.02
N PRO A 96 -48.72 18.76 14.74
CA PRO A 96 -49.88 18.50 13.89
C PRO A 96 -49.44 18.16 12.46
N GLY A 97 -49.96 17.06 11.92
CA GLY A 97 -49.66 16.62 10.55
C GLY A 97 -48.34 15.85 10.38
N TRP A 98 -47.59 15.60 11.46
CA TRP A 98 -46.36 14.80 11.36
C TRP A 98 -46.66 13.31 11.18
N LYS A 99 -46.03 12.70 10.17
CA LYS A 99 -46.05 11.26 9.95
C LYS A 99 -44.62 10.74 10.07
N VAL A 100 -44.40 9.82 11.01
CA VAL A 100 -43.08 9.26 11.31
C VAL A 100 -42.47 8.64 10.05
N GLY A 101 -41.19 8.91 9.79
CA GLY A 101 -40.47 8.42 8.60
C GLY A 101 -40.81 9.16 7.30
N THR A 102 -41.47 10.34 7.39
CA THR A 102 -41.68 11.25 6.26
C THR A 102 -41.05 12.60 6.54
N TYR A 103 -40.67 13.31 5.49
CA TYR A 103 -40.21 14.69 5.61
C TYR A 103 -41.42 15.63 5.48
N TYR A 104 -41.97 16.08 6.61
CA TYR A 104 -43.14 16.98 6.66
C TYR A 104 -44.33 16.48 5.80
N GLY A 105 -44.59 15.17 5.82
CA GLY A 105 -45.68 14.55 5.06
C GLY A 105 -45.32 14.14 3.63
N GLU A 106 -44.18 14.59 3.08
CA GLU A 106 -43.63 14.04 1.83
C GLU A 106 -42.77 12.81 2.10
N PRO A 107 -42.85 11.75 1.26
CA PRO A 107 -41.88 10.67 1.31
C PRO A 107 -40.49 11.21 0.96
N LEU A 108 -39.47 10.79 1.72
CA LEU A 108 -38.07 11.18 1.50
C LEU A 108 -37.57 10.90 0.07
N TYR A 109 -38.13 9.89 -0.60
CA TYR A 109 -37.77 9.53 -1.97
C TYR A 109 -38.99 9.52 -2.88
N LYS A 110 -38.92 10.29 -3.96
CA LYS A 110 -40.02 10.50 -4.91
C LYS A 110 -40.14 9.41 -5.98
N THR A 111 -39.05 8.69 -6.24
CA THR A 111 -38.94 7.70 -7.34
C THR A 111 -39.12 6.25 -6.88
N MET A 112 -39.17 6.01 -5.58
CA MET A 112 -39.24 4.66 -5.01
C MET A 112 -40.69 4.20 -4.86
N SER A 113 -40.92 2.88 -4.94
CA SER A 113 -42.27 2.35 -4.71
C SER A 113 -42.71 2.62 -3.26
N PRO A 114 -44.03 2.75 -2.99
CA PRO A 114 -44.53 3.07 -1.64
C PRO A 114 -44.10 2.09 -0.54
N ASN A 115 -43.73 0.85 -0.89
CA ASN A 115 -43.28 -0.19 0.05
C ASN A 115 -41.75 -0.41 0.04
N TYR A 116 -41.00 0.48 -0.60
CA TYR A 116 -39.55 0.35 -0.71
C TYR A 116 -38.87 0.80 0.59
N GLN A 117 -38.41 -0.16 1.38
CA GLN A 117 -37.50 0.09 2.51
C GLN A 117 -36.07 0.13 1.96
N ARG A 118 -35.40 1.29 2.00
CA ARG A 118 -34.00 1.40 1.52
C ARG A 118 -32.99 1.01 2.60
N GLY A 119 -31.82 0.53 2.17
CA GLY A 119 -30.58 0.54 2.93
C GLY A 119 -29.94 1.94 3.13
N SER A 120 -29.21 2.03 4.26
CA SER A 120 -28.34 3.08 4.81
C SER A 120 -28.77 4.55 4.66
N PRO A 121 -29.15 5.27 5.74
CA PRO A 121 -29.28 6.71 5.73
C PRO A 121 -27.89 7.34 5.59
N PRO A 122 -27.82 8.63 5.25
CA PRO A 122 -26.57 9.38 5.31
C PRO A 122 -25.91 9.27 6.69
N TRP A 123 -24.58 9.29 6.73
CA TRP A 123 -23.73 9.13 7.94
C TRP A 123 -24.06 10.08 9.10
N ARG A 124 -24.86 11.11 8.85
CA ARG A 124 -25.29 12.11 9.83
C ARG A 124 -26.54 11.72 10.64
N GLU A 125 -27.24 10.68 10.24
CA GLU A 125 -28.48 10.21 10.89
C GLU A 125 -28.26 8.99 11.81
N TYR A 126 -26.99 8.62 12.06
CA TYR A 126 -26.59 7.55 12.97
C TYR A 126 -26.52 8.05 14.41
#